data_AF-A0A3C2DBY3-F1
#
_entry.id   AF-A0A3C2DBY3-F1
#
_cell.length_a   1.000
_cell.length_b   1.000
_cell.length_c   1.000
_cell.angle_alpha   90.00
_cell.angle_beta   90.00
_cell.angle_gamma   90.00
#
_symmetry.space_group_name_H-M   'P 1'
#
loop_
_entity.id
_entity.type
_entity.pdbx_description
1 polymer ?
#
loop_
_entity_poly.entity_id
_entity_poly.type
_entity_poly.pdbx_seq_one_letter_code
_entity_poly.pdbx_strand_id
1 'polypeptide(L)'
;MLIDGEWVSATDNCWFDSYEPGTGEVWARVAAATEVDVDRAVRAADRAMHSGPWSKMTASERGEALGRLGELVGRHATVLAEAETRDTGKLIRETAGSVAYVPAFYRYYGGLADKIQGHTLPSDKPGIEI
;
A
#
# COMPACT_ATOMS: atom_id res chain seq x y z
N MET A 1 -8.94 -1.56 11.53
CA MET A 1 -8.52 -1.96 10.18
C MET A 1 -9.20 -1.04 9.16
N LEU A 2 -8.71 -0.96 7.93
CA LEU A 2 -9.36 -0.22 6.84
C LEU A 2 -9.81 -1.23 5.78
N ILE A 3 -11.12 -1.42 5.59
CA ILE A 3 -11.71 -2.39 4.65
C ILE A 3 -12.79 -1.69 3.84
N ASP A 4 -12.74 -1.82 2.51
CA ASP A 4 -13.70 -1.21 1.56
C ASP A 4 -13.89 0.31 1.75
N GLY A 5 -12.80 1.01 2.11
CA GLY A 5 -12.81 2.46 2.36
C GLY A 5 -13.27 2.88 3.75
N GLU A 6 -13.63 1.95 4.63
CA GLU A 6 -14.15 2.24 5.97
C GLU A 6 -13.24 1.72 7.08
N TRP A 7 -13.14 2.50 8.16
CA TRP A 7 -12.47 2.07 9.39
C TRP A 7 -13.38 1.12 10.16
N VAL A 8 -12.94 -0.12 10.34
CA VAL A 8 -13.73 -1.18 10.99
C VAL A 8 -12.94 -1.89 12.10
N SER A 9 -13.66 -2.34 13.13
CA SER A 9 -13.16 -3.28 14.15
C SER A 9 -13.14 -4.71 13.61
N ALA A 10 -12.47 -5.62 14.32
CA ALA A 10 -12.55 -7.06 14.05
C ALA A 10 -13.97 -7.57 14.31
N THR A 11 -14.43 -8.56 13.53
CA THR A 11 -15.80 -9.10 13.65
C THR A 11 -16.09 -9.73 15.01
N ASP A 12 -15.07 -10.23 15.70
CA ASP A 12 -15.16 -10.75 17.07
C ASP A 12 -14.80 -9.71 18.14
N ASN A 13 -14.51 -8.47 17.73
CA ASN A 13 -14.04 -7.36 18.55
C ASN A 13 -12.72 -7.64 19.29
N CYS A 14 -11.91 -8.60 18.85
CA CYS A 14 -10.61 -8.89 19.45
C CYS A 14 -9.55 -7.84 19.06
N TRP A 15 -8.59 -7.65 19.97
CA TRP A 15 -7.45 -6.74 19.82
C TRP A 15 -6.19 -7.42 20.32
N PHE A 16 -5.05 -7.04 19.78
CA PHE A 16 -3.74 -7.39 20.34
C PHE A 16 -2.92 -6.13 20.62
N ASP A 17 -2.07 -6.23 21.64
CA ASP A 17 -1.18 -5.15 22.07
C ASP A 17 0.11 -5.19 21.24
N SER A 18 0.55 -4.02 20.73
CA SER A 18 1.91 -3.82 20.26
C SER A 18 2.74 -3.17 21.36
N TYR A 19 3.93 -3.70 21.58
CA TYR A 19 4.82 -3.32 22.68
C TYR A 19 6.00 -2.53 22.14
N GLU A 20 6.35 -1.45 22.83
CA GLU A 20 7.55 -0.69 22.54
C GLU A 20 8.76 -1.45 23.09
N PRO A 21 9.69 -1.97 22.26
CA PRO A 21 10.75 -2.87 22.75
C PRO A 21 11.70 -2.22 23.75
N GLY A 22 11.87 -0.89 23.70
CA GLY A 22 12.76 -0.16 24.60
C GLY A 22 12.23 -0.03 26.04
N THR A 23 10.91 -0.05 26.23
CA THR A 23 10.27 0.10 27.55
C THR A 23 9.55 -1.18 28.00
N GLY A 24 9.15 -2.04 27.07
CA GLY A 24 8.27 -3.18 27.31
C GLY A 24 6.81 -2.79 27.53
N GLU A 25 6.46 -1.50 27.36
CA GLU A 25 5.11 -1.00 27.57
C GLU A 25 4.26 -1.11 26.30
N VAL A 26 2.94 -1.26 26.47
CA VAL A 26 1.99 -1.22 25.35
C VAL A 26 1.94 0.20 24.80
N TRP A 27 2.23 0.36 23.51
CA TRP A 27 2.19 1.67 22.85
C TRP A 27 1.01 1.82 21.89
N ALA A 28 0.51 0.71 21.35
CA ALA A 28 -0.63 0.67 20.42
C ALA A 28 -1.47 -0.59 20.62
N ARG A 29 -2.75 -0.51 20.26
CA ARG A 29 -3.66 -1.65 20.14
C ARG A 29 -4.15 -1.76 18.71
N VAL A 30 -4.07 -2.96 18.16
CA VAL A 30 -4.47 -3.24 16.77
C VAL A 30 -5.58 -4.29 16.79
N ALA A 31 -6.60 -4.08 15.97
CA ALA A 31 -7.69 -5.04 15.85
C ALA A 31 -7.14 -6.36 15.29
N ALA A 32 -7.47 -7.48 15.95
CA ALA A 32 -7.04 -8.81 15.56
C ALA A 32 -7.96 -9.32 14.44
N ALA A 33 -7.51 -9.21 13.19
CA ALA A 33 -8.33 -9.61 12.04
C ALA A 33 -8.71 -11.10 12.10
N THR A 34 -10.00 -11.39 11.92
CA THR A 34 -10.50 -12.76 11.76
C THR A 34 -10.40 -13.22 10.31
N GLU A 35 -10.60 -14.52 10.05
CA GLU A 35 -10.74 -15.05 8.69
C GLU A 35 -11.84 -14.33 7.90
N VAL A 36 -12.96 -14.00 8.55
CA VAL A 36 -14.08 -13.27 7.93
C VAL A 36 -13.68 -11.85 7.53
N ASP A 37 -12.91 -11.15 8.37
CA ASP A 37 -12.41 -9.81 8.04
C ASP A 37 -11.45 -9.84 6.86
N VAL A 38 -10.58 -10.86 6.80
CA VAL A 38 -9.67 -11.07 5.67
C VAL A 38 -10.44 -11.36 4.38
N ASP A 39 -11.42 -12.27 4.40
CA ASP A 39 -12.26 -12.57 3.24
C ASP A 39 -13.02 -11.31 2.74
N ARG A 40 -13.54 -10.48 3.65
CA ARG A 40 -14.15 -9.19 3.29
C ARG A 40 -13.17 -8.25 2.60
N ALA A 41 -11.95 -8.12 3.11
CA ALA A 41 -10.91 -7.28 2.52
C ALA A 41 -10.51 -7.78 1.12
N VAL A 42 -10.34 -9.09 0.95
CA VAL A 42 -10.02 -9.71 -0.35
C VAL A 42 -11.14 -9.48 -1.35
N ARG A 43 -12.41 -9.69 -0.97
CA ARG A 43 -13.56 -9.44 -1.85
C ARG A 43 -13.69 -7.96 -2.22
N ALA A 44 -13.38 -7.04 -1.31
CA ALA A 44 -13.38 -5.61 -1.61
C ALA A 44 -12.29 -5.25 -2.63
N ALA A 45 -11.07 -5.79 -2.45
CA ALA A 45 -9.97 -5.61 -3.39
C ALA A 45 -10.29 -6.21 -4.77
N ASP A 46 -10.89 -7.41 -4.83
CA ASP A 46 -11.33 -8.05 -6.06
C ASP A 46 -12.36 -7.20 -6.82
N ARG A 47 -13.37 -6.69 -6.12
CA ARG A 47 -14.34 -5.76 -6.72
C ARG A 47 -13.67 -4.50 -7.26
N ALA A 48 -12.75 -3.90 -6.50
CA ALA A 48 -12.03 -2.71 -6.92
C ALA A 48 -11.18 -2.97 -8.19
N MET A 49 -10.53 -4.14 -8.26
CA MET A 49 -9.67 -4.55 -9.37
C MET A 49 -10.45 -4.87 -10.65
N HIS A 50 -11.64 -5.47 -10.56
CA HIS A 50 -12.38 -5.94 -11.74
C HIS A 50 -13.52 -5.00 -12.16
N SER A 51 -14.16 -4.32 -11.21
CA SER A 51 -15.39 -3.55 -11.46
C SER A 51 -15.36 -2.11 -10.94
N GLY A 52 -14.41 -1.80 -10.05
CA GLY A 52 -14.30 -0.51 -9.40
C GLY A 52 -13.56 0.55 -10.22
N PRO A 53 -13.35 1.75 -9.64
CA PRO A 53 -12.68 2.85 -10.33
C PRO A 53 -11.26 2.50 -10.81
N TRP A 54 -10.53 1.69 -10.05
CA TRP A 54 -9.15 1.31 -10.36
C TRP A 54 -9.00 0.57 -11.70
N SER A 55 -9.96 -0.30 -12.04
CA SER A 55 -9.95 -1.06 -13.29
C SER A 55 -10.17 -0.19 -14.53
N LYS A 56 -10.83 0.96 -14.34
CA LYS A 56 -11.17 1.93 -15.39
C LYS A 56 -10.13 3.04 -15.55
N MET A 57 -9.24 3.21 -14.56
CA MET A 57 -8.15 4.17 -14.66
C MET A 57 -7.19 3.78 -15.78
N THR A 58 -6.68 4.79 -16.46
CA THR A 58 -5.52 4.69 -17.33
C THR A 58 -4.27 4.33 -16.51
N ALA A 59 -3.24 3.84 -17.18
CA ALA A 59 -1.96 3.57 -16.54
C ALA A 59 -1.35 4.84 -15.90
N SER A 60 -1.48 5.98 -16.56
CA SER A 60 -0.99 7.28 -16.07
C SER A 60 -1.73 7.75 -14.82
N GLU A 61 -3.07 7.64 -14.76
CA GLU A 61 -3.85 7.99 -13.55
C GLU A 61 -3.45 7.13 -12.34
N ARG A 62 -3.19 5.83 -12.55
CA ARG A 62 -2.63 4.96 -11.49
C ARG A 62 -1.23 5.42 -11.05
N GLY A 63 -0.40 5.83 -12.01
CA GLY A 63 0.92 6.39 -11.75
C GLY A 63 0.86 7.67 -10.90
N GLU A 64 -0.05 8.58 -11.22
CA GLU A 64 -0.31 9.82 -10.46
C GLU A 64 -0.80 9.51 -9.03
N ALA A 65 -1.67 8.52 -8.86
CA ALA A 65 -2.14 8.08 -7.55
C ALA A 65 -0.97 7.58 -6.66
N LEU A 66 -0.05 6.78 -7.24
CA LEU A 66 1.18 6.36 -6.54
C LEU A 66 2.09 7.55 -6.22
N GLY A 67 2.26 8.49 -7.16
CA GLY A 67 3.02 9.72 -6.93
C GLY A 67 2.49 10.51 -5.74
N ARG A 68 1.17 10.73 -5.69
CA ARG A 68 0.49 11.43 -4.58
C ARG A 68 0.66 10.71 -3.23
N LEU A 69 0.65 9.37 -3.23
CA LEU A 69 0.96 8.59 -2.03
C LEU A 69 2.41 8.83 -1.57
N GLY A 70 3.37 8.84 -2.49
CA GLY A 70 4.76 9.20 -2.19
C GLY A 70 4.91 10.59 -1.57
N GLU A 71 4.20 11.59 -2.10
CA GLU A 71 4.18 12.96 -1.53
C GLU A 71 3.60 13.00 -0.13
N LEU A 72 2.52 12.26 0.12
CA LEU A 72 1.91 12.14 1.45
C LEU A 72 2.89 11.50 2.44
N VAL A 73 3.53 10.39 2.07
CA VAL A 73 4.55 9.74 2.90
C VAL A 73 5.70 10.69 3.20
N GLY A 74 6.20 11.42 2.20
CA GLY A 74 7.27 12.39 2.38
C GLY A 74 6.91 13.52 3.35
N ARG A 75 5.67 14.06 3.24
CA ARG A 75 5.17 15.09 4.16
C ARG A 75 5.07 14.62 5.61
N HIS A 76 4.81 13.33 5.83
CA HIS A 76 4.65 12.75 7.16
C HIS A 76 5.85 11.92 7.61
N ALA A 77 7.00 12.03 6.93
CA ALA A 77 8.15 11.16 7.13
C ALA A 77 8.67 11.14 8.57
N THR A 78 8.70 12.29 9.25
CA THR A 78 9.13 12.38 10.65
C THR A 78 8.27 11.52 11.57
N VAL A 79 6.95 11.69 11.51
CA VAL A 79 6.00 10.95 12.36
C VAL A 79 6.02 9.45 12.04
N LEU A 80 6.17 9.10 10.76
CA LEU A 80 6.30 7.70 10.35
C LEU A 80 7.60 7.07 10.87
N ALA A 81 8.72 7.81 10.88
CA ALA A 81 9.98 7.33 11.41
C ALA A 81 9.95 7.15 12.94
N GLU A 82 9.30 8.07 13.66
CA GLU A 82 9.07 7.95 15.10
C GLU A 82 8.22 6.74 15.44
N ALA A 83 7.13 6.51 14.69
CA ALA A 83 6.27 5.34 14.87
C ALA A 83 7.03 4.03 14.59
N GLU A 84 7.78 3.95 13.49
CA GLU A 84 8.61 2.77 13.16
C GLU A 84 9.68 2.51 14.24
N THR A 85 10.34 3.55 14.75
CA THR A 85 11.32 3.41 15.84
C THR A 85 10.65 2.89 17.10
N ARG A 86 9.48 3.41 17.44
CA ARG A 86 8.75 2.99 18.64
C ARG A 86 8.29 1.53 18.56
N ASP A 87 7.80 1.11 17.40
CA ASP A 87 7.29 -0.25 17.20
C ASP A 87 8.41 -1.30 17.09
N THR A 88 9.54 -0.94 16.47
CA THR A 88 10.61 -1.92 16.16
C THR A 88 11.82 -1.83 17.09
N GLY A 89 12.00 -0.73 17.82
CA GLY A 89 13.19 -0.45 18.62
C GLY A 89 14.43 -0.05 17.81
N LYS A 90 14.33 0.09 16.47
CA LYS A 90 15.42 0.56 15.62
C LYS A 90 15.79 2.01 15.95
N LEU A 91 17.07 2.35 15.77
CA LEU A 91 17.54 3.71 16.03
C LEU A 91 16.84 4.71 15.09
N ILE A 92 16.46 5.89 15.61
CA ILE A 92 15.79 6.93 14.80
C ILE A 92 16.59 7.34 13.56
N ARG A 93 17.92 7.25 13.62
CA ARG A 93 18.79 7.49 12.46
C ARG A 93 18.54 6.52 11.31
N GLU A 94 18.23 5.26 11.61
CA GLU A 94 17.98 4.21 10.63
C GLU A 94 16.56 4.29 10.07
N THR A 95 15.56 4.51 10.93
CA THR A 95 14.16 4.62 10.52
C THR A 95 13.90 5.90 9.73
N ALA A 96 14.49 7.03 10.14
CA ALA A 96 14.41 8.28 9.39
C ALA A 96 15.00 8.13 7.98
N GLY A 97 16.15 7.46 7.85
CA GLY A 97 16.74 7.15 6.54
C GLY A 97 15.85 6.24 5.70
N SER A 98 15.27 5.21 6.31
CA SER A 98 14.39 4.25 5.65
C SER A 98 13.12 4.91 5.11
N VAL A 99 12.43 5.70 5.94
CA VAL A 99 11.19 6.40 5.55
C VAL A 99 11.47 7.49 4.52
N ALA A 100 12.59 8.21 4.62
CA ALA A 100 12.98 9.23 3.64
C ALA A 100 13.18 8.65 2.23
N TYR A 101 13.49 7.35 2.11
CA TYR A 101 13.66 6.69 0.82
C TYR A 101 12.33 6.22 0.19
N VAL A 102 11.28 6.01 0.99
CA VAL A 102 9.97 5.49 0.52
C VAL A 102 9.31 6.36 -0.57
N PRO A 103 9.30 7.71 -0.51
CA PRO A 103 8.75 8.53 -1.57
C PRO A 103 9.42 8.31 -2.93
N ALA A 104 10.72 7.98 -2.96
CA ALA A 104 11.42 7.70 -4.21
C ALA A 104 10.92 6.40 -4.85
N PHE A 105 10.61 5.36 -4.07
CA PHE A 105 10.01 4.13 -4.60
C PHE A 105 8.64 4.39 -5.25
N TYR A 106 7.77 5.14 -4.58
CA TYR A 106 6.46 5.49 -5.14
C TYR A 106 6.57 6.29 -6.43
N ARG A 107 7.49 7.26 -6.50
CA ARG A 107 7.76 8.01 -7.74
C ARG A 107 8.30 7.12 -8.85
N TYR A 108 9.20 6.19 -8.53
CA TYR A 108 9.76 5.27 -9.51
C TYR A 108 8.69 4.36 -10.12
N TYR A 109 7.92 3.64 -9.29
CA TYR A 109 6.88 2.74 -9.79
C TYR A 109 5.69 3.49 -10.41
N GLY A 110 5.35 4.68 -9.87
CA GLY A 110 4.36 5.55 -10.48
C GLY A 110 4.76 6.00 -11.88
N GLY A 111 6.02 6.38 -12.09
CA GLY A 111 6.56 6.75 -13.41
C GLY A 111 6.72 5.59 -14.39
N LEU A 112 6.77 4.34 -13.89
CA LEU A 112 6.81 3.13 -14.71
C LEU A 112 5.41 2.67 -15.17
N ALA A 113 4.34 3.14 -14.52
CA ALA A 113 3.00 2.60 -14.68
C ALA A 113 2.51 2.57 -16.14
N ASP A 114 2.81 3.62 -16.92
CA ASP A 114 2.44 3.80 -18.33
C ASP A 114 3.57 3.42 -19.32
N LYS A 115 4.63 2.77 -18.85
CA LYS A 115 5.78 2.36 -19.66
C LYS A 115 5.80 0.87 -19.97
N ILE A 116 4.84 0.10 -19.44
CA ILE A 116 4.65 -1.30 -19.79
C ILE A 116 4.08 -1.37 -21.20
N GLN A 117 4.86 -1.89 -22.14
CA GLN A 117 4.51 -2.00 -23.54
C GLN A 117 4.09 -3.44 -23.89
N GLY A 118 3.12 -3.56 -24.80
CA GLY A 118 2.86 -4.81 -25.49
C GLY A 118 3.74 -4.94 -26.74
N HIS A 119 3.77 -6.14 -27.31
CA HIS A 119 4.40 -6.40 -28.60
C HIS A 119 3.39 -7.14 -29.48
N THR A 120 3.35 -6.76 -30.76
CA THR A 120 2.58 -7.47 -31.79
C THR A 120 3.48 -8.49 -32.46
N LEU A 121 3.01 -9.74 -32.58
CA LEU A 121 3.78 -10.79 -33.25
C LEU A 121 3.52 -10.75 -34.77
N PRO A 122 4.56 -10.94 -35.62
CA PRO A 122 4.37 -10.98 -37.06
C PRO A 122 3.50 -12.17 -37.47
N SER A 123 2.63 -11.97 -38.46
CA SER A 123 1.77 -12.99 -39.04
C SER A 123 2.11 -13.24 -40.50
N ASP A 124 2.13 -14.50 -40.91
CA ASP A 124 2.32 -14.90 -42.32
C ASP A 124 1.10 -14.56 -43.20
N LYS A 125 -0.04 -14.19 -42.59
CA LYS A 125 -1.23 -13.78 -43.33
C LYS A 125 -1.17 -12.27 -43.60
N PRO A 126 -1.18 -11.83 -44.86
CA PRO A 126 -1.16 -10.41 -45.20
C PRO A 126 -2.31 -9.64 -44.54
N GLY A 127 -1.99 -8.53 -43.86
CA GLY A 127 -2.98 -7.65 -43.23
C GLY A 127 -3.54 -8.14 -41.88
N ILE A 128 -2.95 -9.17 -41.27
CA ILE A 128 -3.31 -9.62 -39.92
C ILE A 128 -2.17 -9.31 -38.95
N GLU A 129 -2.45 -8.53 -37.91
CA GLU A 129 -1.60 -8.36 -36.73
C GLU A 129 -2.18 -9.22 -35.58
N ILE A 130 -1.32 -9.92 -34.84
CA ILE A 130 -1.69 -10.77 -33.68
C ILE A 130 -1.21 -10.10 -32.39
#